data_AF-A0A1B7LFY7-F1
#
_entry.id   AF-A0A1B7LFY7-F1
#
_cell.length_a   1.000
_cell.length_b   1.000
_cell.length_c   1.000
_cell.angle_alpha   90.00
_cell.angle_beta   90.00
_cell.angle_gamma   90.00
#
_symmetry.space_group_name_H-M   'P 1'
#
loop_
_entity.id
_entity.type
_entity.pdbx_description
1 polymer ?
#
loop_
_entity_poly.entity_id
_entity_poly.type
_entity_poly.pdbx_seq_one_letter_code
_entity_poly.pdbx_strand_id
1 'polypeptide(L)'
;MRELGELIASVILPRTPQVVFSIFMVTVCAYAVSQGLEVIARVTELFYPFILTLFGLMLILVYGHMQFTHLFPVLEHGIRPVLLASLDPSAWRGEFIVLAMFLPYLARPGRGRSDAMLAAALVGFILLLDALASTAIFGVTTARINYPTFEMVRLAGIGQFFTRMDAVWIIIWLFGMFGKVGIFLYVTVIAATQLLNLKQDRPMIIPLSILTIVLSLSLFENSTLMILFLTGPFISYAFSAELFIPTILLIIALLRGKTAVCRDGF
;
A
#
# COMPACT_ATOMS: atom_id res chain seq x y z
N MET A 1 2.69 -5.79 6.70
CA MET A 1 2.14 -6.92 7.48
C MET A 1 1.90 -6.55 8.94
N ARG A 2 2.85 -5.90 9.62
CA ARG A 2 2.71 -5.45 11.01
C ARG A 2 1.44 -4.62 11.23
N GLU A 3 1.30 -3.51 10.49
CA GLU A 3 0.15 -2.58 10.58
C GLU A 3 -1.22 -3.27 10.53
N LEU A 4 -1.40 -4.18 9.57
CA LEU A 4 -2.65 -4.93 9.40
C LEU A 4 -2.93 -5.85 10.58
N GLY A 5 -1.90 -6.59 11.02
CA GLY A 5 -2.03 -7.48 12.16
C GLY A 5 -2.33 -6.73 13.46
N GLU A 6 -1.78 -5.53 13.63
CA GLU A 6 -2.11 -4.63 14.75
C GLU A 6 -3.52 -4.07 14.64
N LEU A 7 -3.98 -3.64 13.46
CA LEU A 7 -5.36 -3.18 13.27
C LEU A 7 -6.35 -4.29 13.62
N ILE A 8 -6.14 -5.50 13.11
CA ILE A 8 -7.06 -6.62 13.36
C ILE A 8 -7.05 -7.02 14.83
N ALA A 9 -5.87 -7.09 15.45
CA ALA A 9 -5.74 -7.41 16.86
C ALA A 9 -6.32 -6.30 17.75
N SER A 10 -6.18 -5.03 17.40
CA SER A 10 -6.68 -3.92 18.23
C SER A 10 -8.19 -3.69 18.07
N VAL A 11 -8.75 -3.95 16.89
CA VAL A 11 -10.12 -3.54 16.56
C VAL A 11 -11.12 -4.70 16.55
N ILE A 12 -10.71 -5.91 16.14
CA ILE A 12 -11.67 -6.97 15.76
C ILE A 12 -11.50 -8.22 16.61
N LEU A 13 -10.26 -8.70 16.70
CA LEU A 13 -9.91 -9.96 17.34
C LEU A 13 -8.87 -9.71 18.44
N PRO A 14 -9.24 -8.98 19.51
CA PRO A 14 -8.33 -8.65 20.61
C PRO A 14 -7.80 -9.86 21.37
N ARG A 15 -8.45 -11.01 21.21
CA ARG A 15 -7.99 -12.29 21.79
C ARG A 15 -7.09 -13.09 20.85
N THR A 16 -6.97 -12.72 19.58
CA THR A 16 -6.14 -13.43 18.61
C THR A 16 -4.78 -12.74 18.51
N PRO A 17 -3.67 -13.45 18.80
CA PRO A 17 -2.34 -12.88 18.63
C PRO A 17 -2.07 -12.49 17.17
N GLN A 18 -1.42 -11.34 16.98
CA GLN A 18 -1.03 -10.82 15.67
C GLN A 18 -0.30 -11.86 14.80
N VAL A 19 0.53 -12.70 15.42
CA VAL A 19 1.29 -13.75 14.73
C VAL A 19 0.41 -14.74 13.97
N VAL A 20 -0.76 -15.09 14.51
CA VAL A 20 -1.69 -16.04 13.85
C VAL A 20 -2.17 -15.46 12.53
N PHE A 21 -2.53 -14.17 12.55
CA PHE A 21 -2.98 -13.46 11.37
C PHE A 21 -1.84 -13.30 10.35
N SER A 22 -0.64 -12.93 10.79
CA SER A 22 0.53 -12.82 9.91
C SER A 22 0.89 -14.15 9.24
N ILE A 23 0.88 -15.26 9.99
CA ILE A 23 1.13 -16.60 9.43
C ILE A 23 0.08 -16.92 8.37
N PHE A 24 -1.21 -16.82 8.71
CA PHE A 24 -2.29 -17.15 7.78
C PHE A 24 -2.18 -16.34 6.49
N MET A 25 -2.03 -15.02 6.61
CA MET A 25 -1.97 -14.11 5.48
C MET A 25 -0.75 -14.37 4.59
N VAL A 26 0.43 -14.54 5.19
CA VAL A 26 1.66 -14.83 4.44
C VAL A 26 1.60 -16.20 3.79
N THR A 27 1.03 -17.22 4.44
CA THR A 27 0.86 -18.55 3.84
C THR A 27 -0.03 -18.51 2.60
N VAL A 28 -1.15 -17.77 2.64
CA VAL A 28 -2.03 -17.59 1.48
C VAL A 28 -1.29 -16.87 0.35
N CYS A 29 -0.54 -15.81 0.67
CA CYS A 29 0.30 -15.13 -0.32
C CYS A 29 1.39 -16.03 -0.90
N ALA A 30 2.07 -16.84 -0.07
CA ALA A 30 3.11 -17.78 -0.50
C ALA A 30 2.56 -18.82 -1.47
N TYR A 31 1.35 -19.33 -1.20
CA TYR A 31 0.65 -20.21 -2.13
C TYR A 31 0.35 -19.49 -3.44
N ALA A 32 -0.21 -18.28 -3.42
CA ALA A 32 -0.49 -17.52 -4.64
C ALA A 32 0.79 -17.23 -5.45
N VAL A 33 1.89 -16.87 -4.79
CA VAL A 33 3.21 -16.66 -5.40
C VAL A 33 3.71 -17.95 -6.07
N SER A 34 3.49 -19.12 -5.46
CA SER A 34 3.87 -20.41 -6.06
C SER A 34 3.11 -20.74 -7.35
N GLN A 35 1.93 -20.13 -7.55
CA GLN A 35 1.12 -20.26 -8.76
C GLN A 35 1.42 -19.17 -9.81
N GLY A 36 2.27 -18.18 -9.46
CA GLY A 36 2.72 -17.13 -10.36
C GLY A 36 1.92 -15.82 -10.28
N LEU A 37 2.45 -14.80 -10.96
CA LEU A 37 1.89 -13.43 -10.95
C LEU A 37 0.44 -13.36 -11.44
N GLU A 38 0.06 -14.20 -12.39
CA GLU A 38 -1.27 -14.20 -12.99
C GLU A 38 -2.38 -14.51 -11.97
N VAL A 39 -2.13 -15.42 -11.02
CA VAL A 39 -3.10 -15.72 -9.95
C VAL A 39 -3.28 -14.52 -9.04
N ILE A 40 -2.19 -13.85 -8.65
CA ILE A 40 -2.24 -12.65 -7.81
C ILE A 40 -3.01 -11.54 -8.53
N ALA A 41 -2.72 -11.33 -9.82
CA ALA A 41 -3.37 -10.32 -10.64
C ALA A 41 -4.87 -10.57 -10.78
N ARG A 42 -5.29 -11.80 -11.15
CA ARG A 42 -6.71 -12.17 -11.33
C ARG A 42 -7.51 -12.02 -10.03
N VAL A 43 -6.95 -12.43 -8.89
CA VAL A 43 -7.61 -12.26 -7.60
C VAL A 43 -7.72 -10.78 -7.23
N THR A 44 -6.65 -10.00 -7.44
CA THR A 44 -6.68 -8.56 -7.15
C THR A 44 -7.67 -7.82 -8.05
N GLU A 45 -7.71 -8.15 -9.34
CA GLU A 45 -8.66 -7.62 -10.33
C GLU A 45 -10.12 -7.93 -9.95
N LEU A 46 -10.40 -9.15 -9.47
CA LEU A 46 -11.73 -9.55 -9.02
C LEU A 46 -12.24 -8.69 -7.86
N PHE A 47 -11.37 -8.36 -6.89
CA PHE A 47 -11.77 -7.59 -5.69
C PHE A 47 -11.73 -6.07 -5.90
N TYR A 48 -11.04 -5.59 -6.93
CA TYR A 48 -10.87 -4.16 -7.18
C TYR A 48 -12.19 -3.37 -7.34
N PRO A 49 -13.20 -3.85 -8.11
CA PRO A 49 -14.49 -3.18 -8.20
C PRO A 49 -15.19 -3.05 -6.84
N PHE A 50 -15.10 -4.09 -6.00
CA PHE A 50 -15.72 -4.07 -4.66
C PHE A 50 -15.07 -3.04 -3.74
N ILE A 51 -13.73 -2.90 -3.81
CA ILE A 51 -13.00 -1.85 -3.08
C ILE A 51 -13.54 -0.47 -3.47
N LEU A 52 -13.63 -0.19 -4.77
CA LEU A 52 -14.10 1.11 -5.28
C LEU A 52 -15.57 1.37 -4.92
N THR A 53 -16.44 0.37 -5.08
CA THR A 53 -17.86 0.51 -4.77
C THR A 53 -18.07 0.77 -3.28
N LEU A 54 -17.37 0.05 -2.39
CA LEU A 54 -17.51 0.29 -0.96
C LEU A 54 -16.93 1.62 -0.52
N PHE A 55 -15.80 2.03 -1.07
CA PHE A 55 -15.24 3.34 -0.78
C PHE A 55 -16.20 4.46 -1.22
N GLY A 56 -16.78 4.35 -2.42
CA GLY A 56 -17.79 5.31 -2.89
C GLY A 56 -19.06 5.31 -2.02
N LEU A 57 -19.57 4.12 -1.67
CA LEU A 57 -20.73 3.98 -0.77
C LEU A 57 -20.45 4.60 0.60
N MET A 58 -19.28 4.35 1.17
CA MET A 58 -18.84 4.94 2.42
C MET A 58 -18.89 6.46 2.36
N LEU A 59 -18.31 7.09 1.33
CA LEU A 59 -18.35 8.55 1.16
C LEU A 59 -19.77 9.10 1.09
N ILE A 60 -20.68 8.40 0.40
CA ILE A 60 -22.10 8.78 0.33
C ILE A 60 -22.76 8.71 1.72
N LEU A 61 -22.48 7.65 2.48
CA LEU A 61 -23.09 7.43 3.78
C LEU A 61 -22.60 8.39 4.85
N VAL A 62 -21.31 8.76 4.81
CA VAL A 62 -20.76 9.74 5.76
C VAL A 62 -21.01 11.20 5.35
N TYR A 63 -21.57 11.45 4.17
CA TYR A 63 -21.79 12.80 3.65
C TYR A 63 -22.55 13.70 4.63
N GLY A 64 -23.58 13.16 5.31
CA GLY A 64 -24.36 13.90 6.31
C GLY A 64 -23.59 14.32 7.56
N HIS A 65 -22.42 13.73 7.80
CA HIS A 65 -21.53 14.06 8.93
C HIS A 65 -20.44 15.07 8.56
N MET A 66 -20.29 15.41 7.28
CA MET A 66 -19.22 16.30 6.82
C MET A 66 -19.55 17.78 7.12
N GLN A 67 -18.68 18.44 7.89
CA GLN A 67 -18.72 19.89 8.09
C GLN A 67 -17.61 20.54 7.26
N PHE A 68 -17.95 21.03 6.07
CA PHE A 68 -16.98 21.61 5.14
C PHE A 68 -16.30 22.88 5.68
N THR A 69 -16.84 23.51 6.72
CA THR A 69 -16.17 24.59 7.47
C THR A 69 -14.83 24.14 8.07
N HIS A 70 -14.67 22.86 8.40
CA HIS A 70 -13.40 22.30 8.89
C HIS A 70 -12.27 22.27 7.84
N LEU A 71 -12.59 22.45 6.56
CA LEU A 71 -11.56 22.57 5.51
C LEU A 71 -10.92 23.96 5.46
N PHE A 72 -11.49 24.92 6.20
CA PHE A 72 -11.02 26.29 6.25
C PHE A 72 -10.44 26.62 7.64
N PRO A 73 -9.49 27.56 7.72
CA PRO A 73 -8.81 28.24 6.61
C PRO A 73 -7.78 27.36 5.89
N VAL A 74 -7.77 27.42 4.55
CA VAL A 74 -6.76 26.73 3.74
C VAL A 74 -5.45 27.53 3.80
N LEU A 75 -4.32 26.84 4.01
CA LEU A 75 -2.97 27.44 4.05
C LEU A 75 -2.79 28.52 5.15
N GLU A 76 -3.44 28.38 6.30
CA GLU A 76 -3.32 29.31 7.44
C GLU A 76 -1.86 29.61 7.81
N HIS A 77 -1.02 28.57 7.81
CA HIS A 77 0.40 28.64 8.16
C HIS A 77 1.32 28.76 6.92
N GLY A 78 0.76 29.15 5.78
CA GLY A 78 1.45 29.25 4.49
C GLY A 78 1.67 27.90 3.79
N ILE A 79 2.42 27.91 2.69
CA ILE A 79 2.66 26.73 1.85
C ILE A 79 3.73 25.78 2.40
N ARG A 80 4.66 26.30 3.22
CA ARG A 80 5.80 25.52 3.72
C ARG A 80 5.36 24.29 4.54
N PRO A 81 4.42 24.36 5.49
CA PRO A 81 3.95 23.18 6.22
C PRO A 81 3.30 22.15 5.31
N VAL A 82 2.59 22.57 4.25
CA VAL A 82 1.96 21.67 3.28
C VAL A 82 3.00 20.90 2.47
N LEU A 83 4.07 21.58 2.03
CA LEU A 83 5.18 20.92 1.31
C LEU A 83 5.97 19.97 2.20
N LEU A 84 6.10 20.27 3.50
CA LEU A 84 6.75 19.37 4.45
C LEU A 84 5.86 18.15 4.74
N ALA A 85 4.57 18.36 4.97
CA ALA A 85 3.61 17.28 5.24
C ALA A 85 3.36 16.39 4.02
N SER A 86 3.58 16.88 2.79
CA SER A 86 3.48 16.05 1.58
C SER A 86 4.64 15.07 1.42
N LEU A 87 5.75 15.24 2.16
CA LEU A 87 6.87 14.32 2.13
C LEU A 87 6.46 12.93 2.64
N ASP A 88 5.68 12.87 3.71
CA ASP A 88 5.19 11.64 4.32
C ASP A 88 4.47 10.71 3.32
N PRO A 89 3.36 11.13 2.65
CA PRO A 89 2.71 10.29 1.65
C PRO A 89 3.58 10.09 0.40
N SER A 90 4.47 11.03 0.07
CA SER A 90 5.35 10.88 -1.09
C SER A 90 6.47 9.85 -0.87
N ALA A 91 6.80 9.51 0.37
CA ALA A 91 7.76 8.44 0.70
C ALA A 91 7.21 7.04 0.38
N TRP A 92 5.90 6.91 0.12
CA TRP A 92 5.28 5.67 -0.31
C TRP A 92 5.31 5.50 -1.84
N ARG A 93 5.91 6.44 -2.59
CA ARG A 93 6.02 6.34 -4.05
C ARG A 93 6.86 5.14 -4.50
N GLY A 94 7.75 4.63 -3.65
CA GLY A 94 8.57 3.45 -3.94
C GLY A 94 7.75 2.21 -4.25
N GLU A 95 6.49 2.15 -3.83
CA GLU A 95 5.60 1.05 -4.21
C GLU A 95 5.36 1.00 -5.73
N PHE A 96 5.39 2.14 -6.42
CA PHE A 96 5.27 2.20 -7.87
C PHE A 96 6.53 1.68 -8.59
N ILE A 97 7.70 1.65 -7.94
CA ILE A 97 8.93 1.09 -8.56
C ILE A 97 8.75 -0.39 -8.86
N VAL A 98 7.92 -1.07 -8.08
CA VAL A 98 7.59 -2.49 -8.25
C VAL A 98 6.90 -2.74 -9.59
N LEU A 99 6.13 -1.77 -10.10
CA LEU A 99 5.48 -1.88 -11.41
C LEU A 99 6.50 -2.02 -12.55
N ALA A 100 7.71 -1.49 -12.41
CA ALA A 100 8.75 -1.65 -13.41
C ALA A 100 9.18 -3.11 -13.59
N MET A 101 9.15 -3.91 -12.51
CA MET A 101 9.41 -5.35 -12.56
C MET A 101 8.33 -6.13 -13.31
N PHE A 102 7.13 -5.56 -13.41
CA PHE A 102 6.00 -6.17 -14.13
C PHE A 102 5.96 -5.80 -15.60
N LEU A 103 6.69 -4.78 -16.03
CA LEU A 103 6.72 -4.34 -17.43
C LEU A 103 6.94 -5.47 -18.46
N PRO A 104 7.84 -6.44 -18.23
CA PRO A 104 8.04 -7.58 -19.14
C PRO A 104 6.85 -8.55 -19.22
N TYR A 105 5.96 -8.51 -18.23
CA TYR A 105 4.79 -9.40 -18.13
C TYR A 105 3.51 -8.76 -18.69
N LEU A 106 3.54 -7.48 -19.09
CA LEU A 106 2.37 -6.84 -19.70
C LEU A 106 2.15 -7.36 -21.13
N ALA A 107 0.88 -7.62 -21.47
CA ALA A 107 0.48 -7.95 -22.84
C ALA A 107 0.76 -6.79 -23.83
N ARG A 108 0.82 -5.54 -23.36
CA ARG A 108 1.14 -4.35 -24.15
C ARG A 108 2.18 -3.48 -23.44
N PRO A 109 3.48 -3.83 -23.48
CA PRO A 109 4.52 -3.12 -22.73
C PRO A 109 4.61 -1.63 -23.07
N GLY A 110 4.33 -1.24 -24.32
CA GLY A 110 4.34 0.16 -24.76
C GLY A 110 3.33 1.07 -24.05
N ARG A 111 2.29 0.49 -23.42
CA ARG A 111 1.32 1.24 -22.59
C ARG A 111 1.65 1.22 -21.10
N GLY A 112 2.64 0.43 -20.67
CA GLY A 112 2.93 0.24 -19.24
C GLY A 112 3.19 1.55 -18.49
N ARG A 113 3.88 2.52 -19.12
CA ARG A 113 4.11 3.84 -18.51
C ARG A 113 2.82 4.66 -18.39
N SER A 114 2.01 4.74 -19.45
CA SER A 114 0.76 5.51 -19.40
C SER A 114 -0.23 4.91 -18.41
N ASP A 115 -0.31 3.59 -18.37
CA ASP A 115 -1.23 2.86 -17.50
C ASP A 115 -0.78 2.99 -16.03
N ALA A 116 0.53 2.94 -15.75
CA ALA A 116 1.07 3.21 -14.42
C ALA A 116 0.84 4.66 -13.95
N MET A 117 1.01 5.64 -14.84
CA MET A 117 0.72 7.05 -14.52
C MET A 117 -0.77 7.28 -14.24
N LEU A 118 -1.65 6.65 -15.03
CA LEU A 118 -3.09 6.70 -14.79
C LEU A 118 -3.46 6.06 -13.45
N ALA A 119 -2.89 4.88 -13.13
CA ALA A 119 -3.11 4.22 -11.84
C ALA A 119 -2.64 5.10 -10.67
N ALA A 120 -1.47 5.73 -10.78
CA ALA A 120 -0.96 6.65 -9.76
C ALA A 120 -1.87 7.87 -9.57
N ALA A 121 -2.38 8.45 -10.66
CA ALA A 121 -3.32 9.57 -10.60
C ALA A 121 -4.65 9.19 -9.95
N LEU A 122 -5.20 8.01 -10.28
CA LEU A 122 -6.45 7.51 -9.69
C LEU A 122 -6.29 7.22 -8.19
N VAL A 123 -5.19 6.58 -7.79
CA VAL A 123 -4.88 6.34 -6.37
C VAL A 123 -4.71 7.66 -5.62
N GLY A 124 -3.97 8.62 -6.19
CA GLY A 124 -3.81 9.95 -5.61
C GLY A 124 -5.13 10.69 -5.43
N PHE A 125 -6.05 10.57 -6.39
CA PHE A 125 -7.39 11.14 -6.30
C PHE A 125 -8.23 10.47 -5.20
N ILE A 126 -8.19 9.14 -5.08
CA ILE A 126 -8.89 8.40 -4.02
C ILE A 126 -8.38 8.81 -2.64
N LEU A 127 -7.06 8.88 -2.46
CA LEU A 127 -6.44 9.31 -1.20
C LEU A 127 -6.76 10.77 -0.86
N LEU A 128 -6.84 11.64 -1.87
CA LEU A 128 -7.25 13.03 -1.68
C LEU A 128 -8.70 13.11 -1.18
N LEU A 129 -9.63 12.35 -1.79
CA LEU A 129 -11.02 12.30 -1.35
C LEU A 129 -11.14 11.79 0.09
N ASP A 130 -10.38 10.74 0.44
CA ASP A 130 -10.36 10.20 1.80
C ASP A 130 -9.84 11.23 2.82
N ALA A 131 -8.77 11.94 2.51
CA ALA A 131 -8.20 12.98 3.36
C ALA A 131 -9.16 14.16 3.55
N LEU A 132 -9.84 14.60 2.47
CA LEU A 132 -10.85 15.66 2.53
C LEU A 132 -12.05 15.24 3.36
N ALA A 133 -12.57 14.03 3.15
CA ALA A 133 -13.69 13.47 3.91
C ALA A 133 -13.34 13.37 5.41
N SER A 134 -12.16 12.81 5.72
CA SER A 134 -11.66 12.69 7.10
C SER A 134 -11.58 14.05 7.78
N THR A 135 -11.01 15.05 7.09
CA THR A 135 -10.85 16.41 7.62
C THR A 135 -12.19 17.12 7.78
N ALA A 136 -13.11 16.95 6.83
CA ALA A 136 -14.45 17.54 6.93
C ALA A 136 -15.24 16.98 8.12
N ILE A 137 -15.04 15.71 8.49
CA ILE A 137 -15.74 15.06 9.60
C ILE A 137 -15.06 15.38 10.94
N PHE A 138 -13.75 15.12 11.05
CA PHE A 138 -13.03 15.16 12.33
C PHE A 138 -12.26 16.46 12.58
N GLY A 139 -12.15 17.35 11.58
CA GLY A 139 -11.42 18.62 11.68
C GLY A 139 -9.98 18.42 12.16
N VAL A 140 -9.55 19.25 13.10
CA VAL A 140 -8.21 19.21 13.70
C VAL A 140 -7.90 17.89 14.42
N THR A 141 -8.93 17.13 14.81
CA THR A 141 -8.76 15.84 15.50
C THR A 141 -8.31 14.74 14.54
N THR A 142 -8.46 14.91 13.23
CA THR A 142 -7.99 13.96 12.20
C THR A 142 -6.53 13.57 12.41
N ALA A 143 -5.66 14.53 12.75
CA ALA A 143 -4.23 14.30 12.98
C ALA A 143 -3.91 13.45 14.23
N ARG A 144 -4.89 13.21 15.11
CA ARG A 144 -4.74 12.40 16.33
C ARG A 144 -5.39 11.03 16.22
N ILE A 145 -6.11 10.77 15.13
CA ILE A 145 -6.77 9.49 14.88
C ILE A 145 -5.82 8.63 14.05
N ASN A 146 -5.41 7.47 14.57
CA ASN A 146 -4.48 6.59 13.86
C ASN A 146 -5.07 5.97 12.58
N TYR A 147 -6.39 5.74 12.56
CA TYR A 147 -7.10 5.11 11.44
C TYR A 147 -8.36 5.90 11.07
N PRO A 148 -8.22 7.13 10.52
CA PRO A 148 -9.36 8.04 10.29
C PRO A 148 -10.38 7.45 9.29
N THR A 149 -9.91 6.79 8.24
CA THR A 149 -10.75 6.05 7.29
C THR A 149 -11.61 4.98 8.00
N PHE A 150 -11.03 4.26 8.96
CA PHE A 150 -11.76 3.24 9.71
C PHE A 150 -12.81 3.85 10.64
N GLU A 151 -12.49 4.96 11.31
CA GLU A 151 -13.47 5.69 12.12
C GLU A 151 -14.62 6.25 11.26
N MET A 152 -14.34 6.74 10.05
CA MET A 152 -15.39 7.12 9.11
C MET A 152 -16.30 5.94 8.74
N VAL A 153 -15.76 4.74 8.54
CA VAL A 153 -16.58 3.54 8.28
C VAL A 153 -17.49 3.21 9.47
N ARG A 154 -17.01 3.41 10.70
CA ARG A 154 -17.84 3.22 11.91
C ARG A 154 -18.99 4.22 11.98
N LEU A 155 -18.76 5.46 11.53
CA LEU A 155 -19.80 6.49 11.43
C LEU A 155 -20.82 6.20 10.33
N ALA A 156 -20.42 5.53 9.25
CA ALA A 156 -21.27 5.24 8.10
C ALA A 156 -22.41 4.25 8.37
N GLY A 157 -22.45 3.59 9.54
CA GLY A 157 -23.46 2.60 9.88
C GLY A 157 -24.88 3.18 9.97
N ILE A 158 -25.80 2.69 9.13
CA ILE A 158 -27.22 3.13 9.11
C ILE A 158 -28.08 2.25 10.04
N GLY A 159 -28.60 2.85 11.11
CA GLY A 159 -29.65 2.26 11.96
C GLY A 159 -29.28 0.89 12.58
N GLN A 160 -30.29 0.05 12.85
CA GLN A 160 -30.07 -1.30 13.40
C GLN A 160 -29.68 -2.35 12.34
N PHE A 161 -29.79 -2.04 11.04
CA PHE A 161 -29.62 -3.02 9.94
C PHE A 161 -28.17 -3.09 9.39
N PHE A 162 -27.44 -1.98 9.32
CA PHE A 162 -26.04 -1.92 8.84
C PHE A 162 -25.04 -1.70 9.98
N THR A 163 -25.28 -2.34 11.12
CA THR A 163 -24.47 -2.19 12.35
C THR A 163 -23.04 -2.71 12.24
N ARG A 164 -22.69 -3.44 11.16
CA ARG A 164 -21.35 -4.04 10.95
C ARG A 164 -20.68 -3.67 9.62
N MET A 165 -20.82 -2.42 9.19
CA MET A 165 -20.08 -1.91 8.01
C MET A 165 -18.56 -2.00 8.19
N ASP A 166 -18.08 -1.90 9.43
CA ASP A 166 -16.70 -2.15 9.81
C ASP A 166 -16.21 -3.53 9.32
N ALA A 167 -16.97 -4.60 9.58
CA ALA A 167 -16.61 -5.96 9.21
C ALA A 167 -16.50 -6.14 7.69
N VAL A 168 -17.43 -5.57 6.93
CA VAL A 168 -17.39 -5.61 5.46
C VAL A 168 -16.15 -4.87 4.94
N TRP A 169 -15.86 -3.70 5.52
CA TRP A 169 -14.70 -2.92 5.10
C TRP A 169 -13.38 -3.62 5.38
N ILE A 170 -13.27 -4.26 6.54
CA ILE A 170 -12.10 -5.07 6.89
C ILE A 170 -11.90 -6.22 5.90
N ILE A 171 -12.96 -6.95 5.54
CA ILE A 171 -12.85 -8.07 4.60
C ILE A 171 -12.25 -7.58 3.27
N ILE A 172 -12.67 -6.41 2.81
CA ILE A 172 -12.17 -5.85 1.56
C ILE A 172 -10.75 -5.29 1.70
N TRP A 173 -10.43 -4.71 2.85
CA TRP A 173 -9.07 -4.29 3.16
C TRP A 173 -8.10 -5.48 3.26
N LEU A 174 -8.56 -6.62 3.77
CA LEU A 174 -7.82 -7.89 3.76
C LEU A 174 -7.45 -8.31 2.33
N PHE A 175 -8.37 -8.22 1.38
CA PHE A 175 -8.07 -8.53 -0.03
C PHE A 175 -7.09 -7.54 -0.66
N GLY A 176 -7.21 -6.25 -0.36
CA GLY A 176 -6.21 -5.25 -0.77
C GLY A 176 -4.81 -5.59 -0.24
N MET A 177 -4.74 -6.03 1.01
CA MET A 177 -3.50 -6.45 1.64
C MET A 177 -2.96 -7.78 1.10
N PHE A 178 -3.82 -8.69 0.65
CA PHE A 178 -3.40 -9.88 -0.09
C PHE A 178 -2.71 -9.48 -1.38
N GLY A 179 -3.31 -8.59 -2.17
CA GLY A 179 -2.71 -8.09 -3.41
C GLY A 179 -1.36 -7.44 -3.12
N LYS A 180 -1.30 -6.53 -2.15
CA LYS A 180 -0.06 -5.83 -1.76
C LYS A 180 1.03 -6.82 -1.35
N VAL A 181 0.78 -7.64 -0.34
CA VAL A 181 1.81 -8.55 0.19
C VAL A 181 2.18 -9.60 -0.84
N GLY A 182 1.21 -10.15 -1.57
CA GLY A 182 1.47 -11.08 -2.66
C GLY A 182 2.44 -10.51 -3.70
N ILE A 183 2.19 -9.27 -4.16
CA ILE A 183 3.05 -8.55 -5.10
C ILE A 183 4.46 -8.33 -4.53
N PHE A 184 4.58 -7.84 -3.29
CA PHE A 184 5.88 -7.59 -2.67
C PHE A 184 6.67 -8.89 -2.42
N LEU A 185 6.01 -9.96 -1.99
CA LEU A 185 6.62 -11.27 -1.79
C LEU A 185 7.08 -11.86 -3.13
N TYR A 186 6.24 -11.79 -4.17
CA TYR A 186 6.59 -12.23 -5.53
C TYR A 186 7.86 -11.52 -6.04
N VAL A 187 7.90 -10.20 -5.91
CA VAL A 187 9.02 -9.36 -6.33
C VAL A 187 10.29 -9.68 -5.54
N THR A 188 10.17 -9.90 -4.23
CA THR A 188 11.30 -10.27 -3.37
C THR A 188 11.84 -11.65 -3.73
N VAL A 189 10.97 -12.61 -4.05
CA VAL A 189 11.36 -13.95 -4.52
C VAL A 189 12.13 -13.85 -5.83
N ILE A 190 11.65 -13.10 -6.82
CA ILE A 190 12.35 -12.90 -8.09
C ILE A 190 13.70 -12.22 -7.86
N ALA A 191 13.72 -11.11 -7.10
CA ALA A 191 14.93 -10.35 -6.84
C ALA A 191 16.00 -11.21 -6.13
N ALA A 192 15.61 -11.99 -5.12
CA ALA A 192 16.52 -12.90 -4.41
C ALA A 192 17.04 -14.01 -5.34
N THR A 193 16.16 -14.58 -6.18
CA THR A 193 16.53 -15.62 -7.14
C THR A 193 17.57 -15.11 -8.15
N GLN A 194 17.38 -13.88 -8.65
CA GLN A 194 18.33 -13.22 -9.55
C GLN A 194 19.65 -12.88 -8.86
N LEU A 195 19.60 -12.36 -7.63
CA LEU A 195 20.79 -11.98 -6.86
C LEU A 195 21.66 -13.19 -6.50
N LEU A 196 21.02 -14.32 -6.15
CA LEU A 196 21.68 -15.58 -5.81
C LEU A 196 21.95 -16.47 -7.02
N ASN A 197 21.61 -16.00 -8.23
CA ASN A 197 21.77 -16.73 -9.49
C ASN A 197 21.17 -18.15 -9.47
N LEU A 198 20.00 -18.28 -8.87
CA LEU A 198 19.28 -19.55 -8.74
C LEU A 198 18.49 -19.84 -10.02
N LYS A 199 18.44 -21.12 -10.42
CA LYS A 199 17.71 -21.56 -11.61
C LYS A 199 16.19 -21.58 -11.43
N GLN A 200 15.72 -21.65 -10.19
CA GLN A 200 14.31 -21.76 -9.83
C GLN A 200 14.02 -20.82 -8.66
N ASP A 201 12.85 -20.21 -8.70
CA ASP A 201 12.32 -19.27 -7.71
C ASP A 201 11.63 -19.98 -6.53
N ARG A 202 11.00 -21.12 -6.78
CA ARG A 202 10.26 -21.91 -5.77
C ARG A 202 11.01 -22.15 -4.45
N PRO A 203 12.31 -22.49 -4.43
CA PRO A 203 13.03 -22.70 -3.17
C PRO A 203 13.11 -21.47 -2.27
N MET A 204 12.99 -20.25 -2.84
CA MET A 204 13.07 -18.99 -2.10
C MET A 204 11.73 -18.57 -1.48
N ILE A 205 10.61 -19.14 -1.92
CA ILE A 205 9.27 -18.76 -1.44
C ILE A 205 9.14 -18.97 0.06
N ILE A 206 9.48 -20.17 0.57
CA ILE A 206 9.32 -20.49 2.00
C ILE A 206 10.28 -19.67 2.87
N PRO A 207 11.60 -19.60 2.61
CA PRO A 207 12.52 -18.79 3.40
C PRO A 207 12.11 -17.31 3.47
N LEU A 208 11.70 -16.71 2.35
CA LEU A 208 11.31 -15.30 2.31
C LEU A 208 9.95 -15.06 2.97
N SER A 209 9.04 -16.04 2.93
CA SER A 209 7.78 -15.98 3.67
C SER A 209 8.02 -15.99 5.18
N ILE A 210 8.87 -16.89 5.66
CA ILE A 210 9.27 -16.93 7.08
C ILE A 210 9.95 -15.62 7.48
N LEU A 211 10.89 -15.13 6.66
CA LEU A 211 11.56 -13.85 6.90
C LEU A 211 10.56 -12.68 6.98
N THR A 212 9.56 -12.66 6.11
CA THR A 212 8.49 -11.65 6.12
C THR A 212 7.71 -11.67 7.43
N ILE A 213 7.37 -12.86 7.94
CA ILE A 213 6.67 -13.02 9.23
C ILE A 213 7.56 -12.54 10.38
N VAL A 214 8.82 -13.00 10.43
CA VAL A 214 9.77 -12.65 11.50
C VAL A 214 10.03 -11.14 11.53
N LEU A 215 10.34 -10.52 10.39
CA LEU A 215 10.55 -9.07 10.31
C LEU A 215 9.28 -8.32 10.70
N SER A 216 8.11 -8.80 10.28
CA SER A 216 6.84 -8.19 10.66
C SER A 216 6.57 -8.23 12.17
N LEU A 217 7.16 -9.15 12.94
CA LEU A 217 6.94 -9.25 14.37
C LEU A 217 8.07 -8.60 15.19
N SER A 218 9.29 -8.60 14.66
CA SER A 218 10.49 -8.19 15.39
C SER A 218 10.95 -6.75 15.12
N LEU A 219 10.54 -6.13 14.01
CA LEU A 219 11.03 -4.80 13.62
C LEU A 219 10.57 -3.68 14.58
N PHE A 220 9.37 -3.79 15.16
CA PHE A 220 8.81 -2.80 16.06
C PHE A 220 8.12 -3.49 17.24
N GLU A 221 8.45 -3.05 18.45
CA GLU A 221 7.85 -3.59 19.68
C GLU A 221 6.37 -3.19 19.81
N ASN A 222 6.05 -1.95 19.41
CA ASN A 222 4.70 -1.40 19.50
C ASN A 222 4.39 -0.48 18.30
N SER A 223 3.10 -0.21 18.12
CA SER A 223 2.56 0.63 17.04
C SER A 223 3.07 2.07 17.08
N THR A 224 3.34 2.61 18.27
CA THR A 224 3.88 3.98 18.43
C THR A 224 5.27 4.11 17.84
N LEU A 225 6.17 3.17 18.12
CA LEU A 225 7.52 3.15 17.54
C LEU A 225 7.48 2.98 16.02
N MET A 226 6.54 2.16 15.52
CA MET A 226 6.32 2.00 14.09
C MET A 226 5.86 3.31 13.44
N ILE A 227 4.84 4.00 13.99
CA ILE A 227 4.36 5.28 13.46
C ILE A 227 5.49 6.32 13.48
N LEU A 228 6.23 6.42 14.59
CA LEU A 228 7.36 7.35 14.72
C LEU A 228 8.44 7.09 13.65
N PHE A 229 8.71 5.82 13.33
CA PHE A 229 9.62 5.46 12.27
C PHE A 229 9.08 5.90 10.89
N LEU A 230 7.80 5.63 10.61
CA LEU A 230 7.14 5.91 9.33
C LEU A 230 7.03 7.41 9.04
N THR A 231 6.77 8.24 10.05
CA THR A 231 6.63 9.71 9.90
C THR A 231 7.96 10.46 10.07
N GLY A 232 9.09 9.76 10.13
CA GLY A 232 10.40 10.39 10.33
C GLY A 232 11.51 9.67 9.56
N PRO A 233 12.28 8.76 10.21
CA PRO A 233 13.40 8.07 9.58
C PRO A 233 13.08 7.38 8.25
N PHE A 234 11.88 6.81 8.11
CA PHE A 234 11.46 6.11 6.90
C PHE A 234 11.49 7.01 5.67
N ILE A 235 11.14 8.29 5.79
CA ILE A 235 11.14 9.25 4.67
C ILE A 235 12.55 9.33 4.08
N SER A 236 13.55 9.57 4.92
CA SER A 236 14.95 9.64 4.50
C SER A 236 15.44 8.33 3.86
N TYR A 237 15.06 7.19 4.45
CA TYR A 237 15.40 5.87 3.90
C TYR A 237 14.75 5.63 2.53
N ALA A 238 13.44 5.89 2.41
CA ALA A 238 12.66 5.69 1.20
C ALA A 238 13.19 6.57 0.06
N PHE A 239 13.38 7.87 0.29
CA PHE A 239 13.96 8.76 -0.72
C PHE A 239 15.37 8.34 -1.14
N SER A 240 16.19 7.87 -0.20
CA SER A 240 17.51 7.34 -0.55
C SER A 240 17.40 6.09 -1.42
N ALA A 241 16.58 5.11 -1.04
CA ALA A 241 16.42 3.88 -1.82
C ALA A 241 15.79 4.15 -3.21
N GLU A 242 14.80 5.02 -3.29
CA GLU A 242 14.04 5.32 -4.51
C GLU A 242 14.74 6.26 -5.48
N LEU A 243 15.52 7.22 -4.98
CA LEU A 243 16.17 8.22 -5.83
C LEU A 243 17.64 7.88 -6.00
N PHE A 244 18.37 7.59 -4.92
CA PHE A 244 19.82 7.41 -4.98
C PHE A 244 20.21 6.17 -5.80
N ILE A 245 19.58 5.01 -5.51
CA ILE A 245 19.94 3.74 -6.17
C ILE A 245 19.64 3.80 -7.67
N PRO A 246 18.43 4.18 -8.15
CA PRO A 246 18.15 4.24 -9.58
C PRO A 246 18.96 5.31 -10.30
N THR A 247 19.23 6.46 -9.66
CA THR A 247 20.03 7.53 -10.28
C THR A 247 21.48 7.11 -10.46
N ILE A 248 22.08 6.43 -9.49
CA ILE A 248 23.43 5.86 -9.64
C ILE A 248 23.46 4.81 -10.73
N LEU A 249 22.48 3.89 -10.76
CA LEU A 249 22.39 2.89 -11.82
C LEU A 249 22.24 3.54 -13.21
N LEU A 250 21.46 4.62 -13.31
CA LEU A 250 21.31 5.40 -14.55
C LEU A 250 22.62 6.06 -14.96
N ILE A 251 23.33 6.70 -14.02
CA ILE A 251 24.65 7.30 -14.29
C ILE A 251 25.63 6.23 -14.78
N ILE A 252 25.70 5.07 -14.11
CA ILE A 252 26.56 3.96 -14.52
C ILE A 252 26.17 3.44 -15.91
N ALA A 253 24.87 3.33 -16.21
CA ALA A 253 24.39 2.89 -17.52
C ALA A 253 24.77 3.86 -18.64
N LEU A 254 24.63 5.17 -18.40
CA LEU A 254 25.04 6.23 -19.32
C LEU A 254 26.57 6.23 -19.54
N LEU A 255 27.35 6.10 -18.47
CA LEU A 255 28.82 6.02 -18.53
C LEU A 255 29.33 4.76 -19.26
N ARG A 256 28.59 3.65 -19.18
CA ARG A 256 28.90 2.40 -19.90
C ARG A 256 28.48 2.43 -21.37
N GLY A 257 27.99 3.56 -21.88
CA GLY A 257 27.58 3.71 -23.29
C GLY A 257 26.39 2.84 -23.68
N LYS A 258 25.62 2.33 -22.70
CA LYS A 258 24.34 1.67 -22.96
C LYS A 258 23.27 2.74 -23.11
N THR A 259 23.38 3.54 -24.17
CA THR A 259 22.24 4.33 -24.65
C THR A 259 21.10 3.34 -24.90
N ALA A 260 19.92 3.66 -24.38
CA ALA A 260 18.72 2.84 -24.49
C ALA A 260 18.57 2.35 -25.94
N VAL A 261 18.82 1.06 -26.16
CA VAL A 261 18.43 0.39 -27.38
C VAL A 261 16.91 0.33 -27.31
N CYS A 262 16.24 1.33 -27.89
CA CYS A 262 14.92 1.12 -28.48
C CYS A 262 15.10 -0.03 -29.46
N ARG A 263 14.84 -1.25 -29.00
CA ARG A 263 14.68 -2.39 -29.87
C ARG A 263 13.23 -2.34 -30.33
N ASP A 264 13.00 -1.55 -31.37
CA ASP A 264 11.84 -1.72 -32.23
C ASP A 264 11.89 -3.16 -32.77
N GLY A 265 10.84 -3.92 -32.48
CA GLY A 265 10.60 -5.26 -33.04
C GLY A 265 10.82 -6.40 -32.06
N PHE A 266 9.73 -6.81 -31.41
CA PHE A 266 9.17 -8.18 -31.46
C PHE A 266 7.65 -8.10 -31.22
#